data_AF-A0ABD5EGC0-F1
#
_entry.id   AF-A0ABD5EGC0-F1
#
_cell.length_a   1.000
_cell.length_b   1.000
_cell.length_c   1.000
_cell.angle_alpha   90.00
_cell.angle_beta   90.00
_cell.angle_gamma   90.00
#
_symmetry.space_group_name_H-M   'P 1'
#
loop_
_entity.id
_entity.type
_entity.pdbx_description
1 polymer ?
#
loop_
_entity_poly.entity_id
_entity_poly.type
_entity_poly.pdbx_seq_one_letter_code
_entity_poly.pdbx_strand_id
1 'polypeptide(L)' 'VGLGADAAEQLARSRGWDTVRAVPPGTFLTMEFRSGRINFQVEDARVTRCWVG' A
#
# COMPACT_ATOMS: atom_id res chain seq x y z
N VAL A 1 -3.80 8.22 2.01
CA VAL A 1 -3.54 8.69 0.63
C VAL A 1 -2.88 10.06 0.66
N GLY A 2 -2.15 10.45 -0.38
CA GLY A 2 -1.44 11.74 -0.50
C GLY A 2 -0.03 11.79 0.10
N LEU A 3 0.33 10.84 0.96
CA LEU A 3 1.69 10.70 1.50
C LEU A 3 2.67 10.16 0.45
N GLY A 4 3.95 10.49 0.61
CA GLY A 4 5.02 9.79 -0.08
C GLY A 4 5.06 8.31 0.30
N ALA A 5 5.50 7.44 -0.61
CA ALA A 5 5.50 5.99 -0.41
C ALA A 5 6.19 5.56 0.90
N ASP A 6 7.38 6.09 1.19
CA ASP A 6 8.14 5.74 2.41
C ASP A 6 7.42 6.18 3.69
N ALA A 7 6.85 7.39 3.70
CA ALA A 7 6.10 7.90 4.84
C ALA A 7 4.80 7.10 5.06
N ALA A 8 4.15 6.67 3.97
CA ALA A 8 2.97 5.82 4.03
C ALA A 8 3.31 4.42 4.55
N GLU A 9 4.46 3.86 4.16
CA GLU A 9 4.93 2.57 4.67
C GLU A 9 5.20 2.64 6.17
N GLN A 10 5.95 3.63 6.64
CA GLN A 10 6.23 3.80 8.07
C GLN A 10 4.94 3.95 8.89
N LEU A 11 3.97 4.75 8.42
CA LEU A 11 2.68 4.89 9.05
C LEU A 11 1.87 3.58 9.04
N ALA A 12 1.98 2.77 7.98
CA ALA A 12 1.33 1.47 7.93
C ALA A 12 1.94 0.51 8.96
N ARG A 13 3.27 0.42 9.03
CA ARG A 13 3.95 -0.42 10.04
C ARG A 13 3.58 0.02 11.45
N SER A 14 3.54 1.34 11.72
CA SER A 14 3.16 1.86 13.04
C SER A 14 1.70 1.57 13.42
N ARG A 15 0.86 1.20 12.45
CA ARG A 15 -0.54 0.79 12.64
C ARG A 15 -0.72 -0.73 12.67
N GLY A 16 0.36 -1.49 12.69
CA GLY A 16 0.32 -2.96 12.78
C GLY A 16 0.13 -3.68 11.45
N TRP A 17 0.36 -3.00 10.31
CA TRP A 17 0.44 -3.70 9.03
C TRP A 17 1.81 -4.37 8.91
N ASP A 18 1.83 -5.69 8.92
CA ASP A 18 3.06 -6.49 8.82
C ASP A 18 3.64 -6.49 7.40
N THR A 19 2.76 -6.49 6.40
CA THR A 19 3.12 -6.49 4.98
C THR A 19 2.58 -5.25 4.29
N VAL A 20 3.48 -4.46 3.70
CA VAL A 20 3.13 -3.31 2.86
C VAL A 20 3.61 -3.59 1.44
N ARG A 21 2.71 -3.50 0.46
CA ARG A 21 3.07 -3.63 -0.96
C ARG A 21 2.72 -2.35 -1.72
N ALA A 22 3.68 -1.78 -2.42
CA ALA A 22 3.46 -0.67 -3.35
C ALA A 22 3.45 -1.19 -4.80
N VAL A 23 2.53 -0.69 -5.62
CA VAL A 23 2.40 -1.03 -7.04
C VAL A 23 2.07 0.21 -7.89
N PRO A 24 2.45 0.23 -9.18
CA PRO A 24 2.07 1.31 -10.09
C PRO A 24 0.58 1.26 -10.47
N PRO A 25 0.02 2.36 -11.00
CA PRO A 25 -1.35 2.39 -11.51
C PRO A 25 -1.59 1.34 -12.59
N GLY A 26 -2.78 0.75 -12.61
CA GLY A 26 -3.17 -0.27 -13.58
C GLY A 26 -2.57 -1.67 -13.33
N THR A 27 -1.84 -1.87 -12.23
CA THR A 27 -1.34 -3.20 -11.86
C THR A 27 -2.53 -4.14 -11.54
N PHE A 28 -2.67 -5.18 -12.34
CA PHE A 28 -3.60 -6.28 -12.04
C PHE A 28 -2.96 -7.21 -11.02
N LEU A 29 -3.62 -7.36 -9.88
CA LEU A 29 -3.17 -8.20 -8.77
C LEU A 29 -4.25 -9.23 -8.48
N THR A 30 -3.84 -10.46 -8.21
CA THR A 30 -4.75 -11.45 -7.65
C THR A 30 -5.16 -11.01 -6.24
N MET A 31 -6.48 -11.06 -5.98
CA MET A 31 -7.05 -10.67 -4.69
C MET A 31 -6.98 -11.79 -3.64
N GLU A 32 -5.87 -12.52 -3.59
CA GLU A 32 -5.64 -13.48 -2.50
C GLU A 32 -5.56 -12.69 -1.19
N PHE A 33 -6.56 -12.80 -0.32
CA PHE A 33 -6.52 -12.10 0.96
C PHE A 33 -5.40 -12.64 1.85
N ARG A 34 -4.62 -11.73 2.46
CA ARG A 34 -3.63 -12.06 3.48
C ARG A 34 -3.76 -11.11 4.66
N SER A 35 -4.19 -11.65 5.80
CA SER A 35 -4.24 -10.91 7.06
C SER A 35 -2.93 -10.16 7.31
N GLY A 36 -3.02 -8.92 7.76
CA GLY A 36 -1.87 -8.06 8.02
C GLY A 36 -1.25 -7.42 6.76
N ARG A 37 -1.88 -7.54 5.58
CA ARG A 37 -1.40 -6.89 4.35
C ARG A 37 -2.23 -5.67 3.94
N ILE A 38 -1.51 -4.59 3.65
CA ILE A 38 -2.04 -3.42 2.95
C ILE A 38 -1.30 -3.19 1.64
N ASN A 39 -2.04 -2.77 0.62
CA ASN A 39 -1.51 -2.43 -0.69
C ASN A 39 -1.67 -0.94 -0.93
N PHE A 40 -0.68 -0.35 -1.60
CA PHE A 40 -0.67 1.03 -2.08
C PHE A 40 -0.54 1.04 -3.60
N GLN A 41 -1.38 1.85 -4.25
CA GLN A 41 -1.09 2.34 -5.59
C GLN A 41 -0.26 3.61 -5.44
N VAL A 42 0.90 3.65 -6.07
CA VAL A 42 1.84 4.77 -6.01
C VAL A 42 2.01 5.36 -7.41
N GLU A 43 1.80 6.67 -7.51
CA GLU A 43 1.99 7.47 -8.71
C GLU A 43 2.75 8.75 -8.31
N ASP A 44 3.77 9.14 -9.09
CA ASP A 44 4.64 10.28 -8.76
C ASP A 44 5.16 10.25 -7.31
N ALA A 45 5.64 9.07 -6.89
CA ALA A 45 6.11 8.78 -5.53
C ALA A 45 5.08 8.99 -4.41
N ARG A 46 3.80 9.23 -4.73
CA ARG A 46 2.69 9.45 -3.79
C ARG A 46 1.65 8.35 -3.84
N VAL A 47 1.10 8.02 -2.68
CA VAL A 47 0.02 7.02 -2.57
C VAL A 47 -1.30 7.61 -3.04
N THR A 48 -1.80 7.16 -4.18
CA THR A 48 -3.08 7.60 -4.77
C THR A 48 -4.26 6.71 -4.36
N ARG A 49 -4.00 5.43 -4.01
CA ARG A 49 -5.01 4.51 -3.47
C ARG A 49 -4.40 3.59 -2.42
N CYS A 50 -5.19 3.18 -1.43
CA CYS A 50 -4.82 2.15 -0.46
C CYS A 50 -5.97 1.15 -0.26
N TRP A 51 -5.66 -0.13 -0.12
CA TRP A 51 -6.65 -1.17 0.14
C TRP A 51 -6.04 -2.33 0.94
N VAL A 52 -6.87 -2.95 1.78
CA VAL A 52 -6.53 -4.20 2.46
C VAL A 52 -6.44 -5.29 1.41
N GLY A 53 -5.47 -6.19 1.55
CA GLY A 53 -5.40 -7.39 0.72
C GLY A 53 -4.91 -8.57 1.50
#